data_AF-A0A940Q7D5-F1
#
_entry.id   AF-A0A940Q7D5-F1
#
_cell.length_a   1.000
_cell.length_b   1.000
_cell.length_c   1.000
_cell.angle_alpha   90.00
_cell.angle_beta   90.00
_cell.angle_gamma   90.00
#
_symmetry.space_group_name_H-M   'P 1'
#
loop_
_entity.id
_entity.type
_entity.pdbx_description
1 polymer ?
#
loop_
_entity_poly.entity_id
_entity_poly.type
_entity_poly.pdbx_seq_one_letter_code
_entity_poly.pdbx_strand_id
1 'polypeptide(L)' 'MHTTKREILINGTISEIMASLERGQFFMPHASFIINLEHVRTLENLYTIQMTGGYEIPL' A
#
# COMPACT_ATOMS: atom_id res chain seq x y z
N MET A 1 6.16 1.33 -7.04
CA MET A 1 4.97 2.09 -6.59
C MET A 1 3.85 1.92 -7.60
N HIS A 2 2.72 1.35 -7.16
CA HIS A 2 1.55 1.18 -8.02
C HIS A 2 0.58 2.34 -7.81
N THR A 3 0.16 2.98 -8.90
CA THR A 3 -0.89 4.01 -8.92
C THR A 3 -2.07 3.51 -9.74
N THR A 4 -3.20 4.21 -9.70
CA THR A 4 -4.38 3.88 -10.52
C THR A 4 -4.13 3.97 -12.03
N LYS A 5 -3.04 4.61 -12.48
CA LYS A 5 -2.74 4.82 -13.91
C LYS A 5 -1.53 4.07 -14.41
N ARG A 6 -0.53 3.83 -13.56
CA ARG A 6 0.77 3.26 -13.94
C ARG A 6 1.56 2.75 -12.76
N GLU A 7 2.63 2.04 -13.07
CA GLU A 7 3.68 1.68 -12.14
C GLU A 7 4.89 2.62 -12.28
N ILE A 8 5.51 2.95 -11.15
CA ILE A 8 6.71 3.79 -11.06
C ILE A 8 7.74 3.07 -10.21
N LEU A 9 8.98 2.96 -10.72
CA LEU A 9 10.12 2.47 -9.96
C LEU A 9 10.70 3.58 -9.09
N ILE A 10 10.96 3.27 -7.82
CA ILE A 10 11.52 4.19 -6.84
C ILE A 10 12.75 3.53 -6.23
N ASN A 11 13.86 4.26 -6.19
CA ASN A 11 15.06 3.83 -5.49
C ASN A 11 14.97 4.24 -4.02
N GLY A 12 15.15 3.28 -3.12
CA GLY A 12 15.12 3.49 -1.67
C GLY A 12 14.58 2.27 -0.94
N THR A 13 14.75 2.27 0.37
CA THR A 13 14.17 1.23 1.23
C THR A 13 12.73 1.57 1.60
N ILE A 14 11.95 0.53 1.93
CA ILE A 14 10.58 0.69 2.43
C ILE A 14 10.54 1.59 3.67
N SER A 15 11.51 1.45 4.58
CA SER A 15 11.57 2.25 5.81
C SER A 15 11.82 3.73 5.53
N GLU A 16 12.73 4.06 4.61
CA GLU A 16 12.98 5.45 4.20
C GLU A 16 11.74 6.08 3.58
N ILE A 17 11.07 5.32 2.69
CA ILE A 17 9.83 5.77 2.06
C ILE A 17 8.76 6.01 3.13
N MET A 18 8.54 5.06 4.05
CA MET A 18 7.54 5.20 5.11
C MET A 18 7.78 6.40 6.02
N ALA A 19 9.05 6.70 6.33
CA ALA A 19 9.40 7.86 7.16
C ALA A 19 9.06 9.21 6.50
N SER A 20 8.97 9.24 5.17
CA SER A 20 8.63 10.44 4.39
C SER A 20 7.12 10.63 4.16
N LEU A 21 6.29 9.62 4.44
CA LEU A 21 4.86 9.64 4.17
C LEU A 21 4.05 10.29 5.30
N GLU A 22 2.92 10.90 4.95
CA GLU A 22 2.00 11.47 5.93
C GLU A 22 1.40 10.37 6.82
N ARG A 23 1.58 10.55 8.14
CA ARG A 23 1.07 9.61 9.14
C ARG A 23 -0.46 9.57 9.06
N GLY A 24 -1.02 8.36 9.11
CA GLY A 24 -2.47 8.14 9.12
C GLY A 24 -3.11 7.95 7.74
N GLN A 25 -2.44 8.34 6.65
CA GLN A 25 -2.88 7.99 5.28
C GLN A 25 -2.29 6.68 4.79
N PHE A 26 -1.10 6.32 5.27
CA PHE A 26 -0.38 5.13 4.85
C PHE A 26 -0.25 4.12 5.99
N PHE A 27 -0.32 2.84 5.63
CA PHE A 27 -0.22 1.72 6.54
C PHE A 27 0.71 0.64 5.96
N MET A 28 1.39 -0.09 6.83
CA MET A 28 2.29 -1.18 6.45
C MET A 28 1.70 -2.50 6.94
N PRO A 29 0.84 -3.15 6.14
CA PRO A 29 0.22 -4.42 6.53
C PRO A 29 1.25 -5.54 6.68
N HIS A 30 2.20 -5.59 5.75
CA HIS A 30 3.25 -6.60 5.66
C HIS A 30 4.62 -5.91 5.49
N ALA A 31 5.72 -6.56 5.89
CA ALA A 31 7.08 -5.99 5.83
C ALA A 31 7.53 -5.52 4.43
N SER A 32 6.87 -6.03 3.38
CA SER A 32 7.17 -5.72 1.98
C SER A 32 6.19 -4.76 1.32
N PHE A 33 5.17 -4.28 2.03
CA PHE A 33 4.08 -3.49 1.44
C PHE A 33 3.74 -2.26 2.27
N ILE A 34 3.65 -1.12 1.59
CA ILE A 34 3.01 0.09 2.13
C ILE A 34 1.78 0.36 1.26
N ILE A 35 0.65 0.61 1.91
CA ILE A 35 -0.63 0.91 1.23
C ILE A 35 -1.13 2.29 1.62
N ASN A 36 -1.83 2.93 0.69
CA ASN A 36 -2.62 4.13 0.97
C ASN A 36 -4.04 3.71 1.38
N LEU A 37 -4.45 4.08 2.59
CA LEU A 37 -5.74 3.72 3.18
C LEU A 37 -6.94 4.32 2.43
N GLU A 38 -6.78 5.48 1.78
CA GLU A 38 -7.84 6.09 0.96
C GLU A 38 -8.21 5.24 -0.26
N HIS A 39 -7.31 4.34 -0.67
CA HIS A 39 -7.48 3.49 -1.83
C HIS A 39 -7.86 2.04 -1.46
N VAL A 40 -8.18 1.77 -0.19
CA VAL A 40 -8.72 0.48 0.24
C VAL A 40 -10.20 0.41 -0.10
N ARG A 41 -10.60 -0.68 -0.77
CA ARG A 41 -11.99 -0.92 -1.16
C ARG A 41 -12.74 -1.73 -0.11
N THR A 42 -12.20 -2.89 0.25
CA THR A 42 -12.80 -3.82 1.22
C THR A 42 -11.73 -4.57 2.00
N LEU A 43 -12.09 -4.95 3.23
CA LEU A 43 -11.38 -5.93 4.04
C LEU A 43 -12.17 -7.24 3.97
N GLU A 44 -12.17 -7.87 2.79
CA GLU A 44 -13.02 -9.03 2.51
C GLU A 44 -12.51 -10.33 3.15
N ASN A 45 -11.22 -10.42 3.45
CA ASN A 45 -10.61 -11.63 3.99
C ASN A 45 -9.69 -11.31 5.18
N LEU A 46 -9.54 -12.27 6.10
CA LEU A 46 -8.66 -12.14 7.27
C LEU A 46 -7.16 -12.04 6.91
N TYR A 47 -6.82 -12.25 5.63
CA TYR A 47 -5.43 -12.38 5.16
C TYR A 47 -5.08 -11.42 4.02
N THR A 48 -6.05 -10.72 3.43
CA THR A 48 -5.82 -9.83 2.29
C THR A 48 -6.63 -8.55 2.37
N ILE A 49 -6.04 -7.46 1.87
CA ILE A 49 -6.67 -6.15 1.69
C ILE A 49 -6.91 -5.94 0.20
N GLN A 50 -8.15 -5.61 -0.19
CA GLN A 50 -8.48 -5.31 -1.57
C GLN A 50 -8.40 -3.81 -1.84
N MET A 51 -7.63 -3.41 -2.86
CA MET A 51 -7.44 -2.02 -3.29
C MET A 51 -8.41 -1.65 -4.41
N THR A 52 -8.73 -0.36 -4.52
CA THR A 52 -9.61 0.21 -5.57
C THR A 52 -9.15 -0.07 -7.00
N GLY A 53 -7.85 -0.32 -7.21
CA GLY A 53 -7.29 -0.72 -8.51
C GLY A 53 -7.40 -2.21 -8.84
N GLY A 54 -8.09 -3.01 -8.02
CA GLY A 54 -8.21 -4.47 -8.18
C GLY A 54 -7.01 -5.27 -7.65
N TYR A 55 -6.05 -4.61 -6.98
CA TYR A 55 -4.92 -5.27 -6.36
C TYR A 55 -5.30 -5.88 -5.02
N GLU A 56 -4.74 -7.05 -4.72
CA GLU A 56 -4.86 -7.72 -3.43
C GLU A 56 -3.51 -7.69 -2.72
N ILE A 57 -3.49 -7.14 -1.50
CA ILE A 57 -2.28 -6.99 -0.69
C ILE A 57 -2.36 -7.95 0.49
N PRO A 58 -1.35 -8.82 0.70
CA PRO A 58 -1.32 -9.69 1.87
C PRO A 58 -1.11 -8.90 3.15
N LEU A 59 -1.74 -9.37 4.22
CA LEU A 59 -1.46 -8.96 5.60
C LEU A 59 -0.20 -9.67 6.12
#